data_AF-A0AA47EH29-F1
#
_entry.id   AF-A0AA47EH29-F1
#
_cell.length_a   1.000
_cell.length_b   1.000
_cell.length_c   1.000
_cell.angle_alpha   90.00
_cell.angle_beta   90.00
_cell.angle_gamma   90.00
#
_symmetry.space_group_name_H-M   'P 1'
#
loop_
_entity.id
_entity.type
_entity.pdbx_description
1 polymer ?
#
loop_
_entity_poly.entity_id
_entity_poly.type
_entity_poly.pdbx_seq_one_letter_code
_entity_poly.pdbx_strand_id
1 'polypeptide(L)'
;MEKYVYVIISRTPTSTGKIVRKFLKEKYNHASISLDKNLSQMYSFCRLSVSNPLVGGIVRESVFTLTIGLKENVPINIYRIPVTEEKYELISKFIYEVYNDTEVYYYNFLQAIGLINNKRHAIYKTYICTEFVMEALRQAGISLTTLEPYQITPTDICRIMGQFICYSGNLDNYPFRAQIKTKNDELFFCKTGFFYEGLHTIKHFWMVVSRDRNSKRVSKSKRSRI
;
A
#
# COMPACT_ATOMS: atom_id res chain seq x y z
N MET A 1 13.37 -24.19 -6.72
CA MET A 1 13.50 -23.10 -7.70
C MET A 1 13.72 -21.81 -6.92
N GLU A 2 14.47 -20.85 -7.45
CA GLU A 2 14.58 -19.53 -6.79
C GLU A 2 13.24 -18.79 -6.90
N LYS A 3 12.74 -18.30 -5.76
CA LYS A 3 11.55 -17.47 -5.68
C LYS A 3 11.92 -16.04 -5.41
N TYR A 4 11.07 -15.14 -5.88
CA TYR A 4 11.28 -13.71 -5.78
C TYR A 4 9.96 -13.02 -5.45
N VAL A 5 10.05 -12.01 -4.59
CA VAL A 5 9.00 -11.00 -4.44
C VAL A 5 9.54 -9.67 -4.93
N TYR A 6 8.65 -8.84 -5.46
CA TYR A 6 8.99 -7.58 -6.09
C TYR A 6 8.35 -6.45 -5.29
N VAL A 7 9.16 -5.53 -4.77
CA VAL A 7 8.65 -4.31 -4.14
C VAL A 7 8.76 -3.16 -5.13
N ILE A 8 7.66 -2.46 -5.35
CA ILE A 8 7.55 -1.38 -6.32
C ILE A 8 7.31 -0.08 -5.56
N ILE A 9 8.22 0.88 -5.74
CA ILE A 9 8.05 2.23 -5.23
C ILE A 9 7.75 3.14 -6.42
N SER A 10 6.63 3.85 -6.37
CA SER A 10 6.12 4.61 -7.52
C SER A 10 5.82 6.07 -7.20
N ARG A 11 6.01 6.92 -8.22
CA ARG A 11 5.60 8.32 -8.21
C ARG A 11 4.32 8.46 -9.02
N THR A 12 3.19 8.15 -8.39
CA THR A 12 1.89 8.27 -9.07
C THR A 12 1.58 9.75 -9.45
N PRO A 13 0.94 9.99 -10.60
CA PRO A 13 0.70 11.33 -11.14
C PRO A 13 -0.50 12.05 -10.52
N THR A 14 -0.96 11.66 -9.33
CA THR A 14 -2.23 12.17 -8.79
C THR A 14 -2.06 13.39 -7.89
N SER A 15 -3.12 14.19 -7.73
CA SER A 15 -3.13 15.35 -6.82
C SER A 15 -2.81 14.94 -5.38
N THR A 16 -3.38 13.83 -4.90
CA THR A 16 -3.03 13.25 -3.58
C THR A 16 -1.55 12.87 -3.52
N GLY A 17 -1.02 12.23 -4.57
CA GLY A 17 0.40 11.90 -4.63
C GLY A 17 1.30 13.14 -4.59
N LYS A 18 0.92 14.22 -5.30
CA LYS A 18 1.63 15.52 -5.26
C LYS A 18 1.65 16.11 -3.85
N ILE A 19 0.51 16.07 -3.15
CA ILE A 19 0.37 16.53 -1.76
C ILE A 19 1.28 15.70 -0.85
N VAL A 20 1.16 14.38 -0.85
CA VAL A 20 1.97 13.48 -0.01
C VAL A 20 3.46 13.73 -0.21
N ARG A 21 3.94 13.82 -1.45
CA ARG A 21 5.35 14.13 -1.75
C ARG A 21 5.79 15.48 -1.18
N LYS A 22 4.96 16.51 -1.31
CA LYS A 22 5.28 17.85 -0.78
C LYS A 22 5.33 17.85 0.75
N PHE A 23 4.36 17.19 1.39
CA PHE A 23 4.25 17.13 2.85
C PHE A 23 5.36 16.29 3.47
N LEU A 24 5.70 15.14 2.89
CA LEU A 24 6.75 14.26 3.38
C LEU A 24 8.15 14.63 2.85
N LYS A 25 8.25 15.57 1.90
CA LYS A 25 9.49 15.92 1.17
C LYS A 25 10.10 14.70 0.44
N GLU A 26 9.23 13.89 -0.13
CA GLU A 26 9.57 12.58 -0.71
C GLU A 26 9.52 12.62 -2.26
N LYS A 27 10.41 11.86 -2.91
CA LYS A 27 10.38 11.70 -4.38
C LYS A 27 9.24 10.78 -4.84
N TYR A 28 8.95 9.75 -4.05
CA TYR A 28 7.92 8.75 -4.30
C TYR A 28 6.79 8.90 -3.28
N ASN A 29 5.62 8.31 -3.55
CA ASN A 29 4.45 8.45 -2.65
C ASN A 29 3.68 7.16 -2.44
N HIS A 30 4.06 6.09 -3.13
CA HIS A 30 3.31 4.86 -3.13
C HIS A 30 4.24 3.67 -3.17
N ALA A 31 3.81 2.60 -2.51
CA ALA A 31 4.51 1.33 -2.39
C ALA A 31 3.55 0.17 -2.66
N SER A 32 4.00 -0.79 -3.44
CA SER A 32 3.25 -2.01 -3.77
C SER A 32 4.16 -3.22 -3.64
N ILE A 33 3.58 -4.39 -3.37
CA ILE A 33 4.29 -5.68 -3.41
C ILE A 33 3.69 -6.55 -4.50
N SER A 34 4.54 -7.25 -5.25
CA SER A 34 4.14 -8.19 -6.28
C SER A 34 4.79 -9.55 -6.10
N LEU A 35 4.00 -10.57 -6.41
CA LEU A 35 4.41 -11.98 -6.36
C LEU A 35 5.01 -12.47 -7.68
N ASP A 36 5.04 -11.62 -8.71
CA ASP A 36 5.57 -11.98 -10.02
C ASP A 36 6.34 -10.83 -10.69
N LYS A 37 7.30 -11.19 -11.55
CA LYS A 37 8.14 -10.22 -12.25
C LYS A 37 7.35 -9.36 -13.24
N ASN A 38 6.19 -9.83 -13.70
CA ASN A 38 5.40 -9.16 -14.71
C ASN A 38 4.49 -8.08 -14.10
N LEU A 39 4.47 -7.93 -12.77
CA LEU A 39 3.59 -7.00 -12.06
C LEU A 39 2.11 -7.30 -12.30
N SER A 40 1.75 -8.56 -12.58
CA SER A 40 0.36 -8.97 -12.83
C SER A 40 -0.46 -9.18 -11.55
N GLN A 41 0.24 -9.32 -10.43
CA GLN A 41 -0.31 -9.49 -9.08
C GLN A 41 0.35 -8.48 -8.15
N MET A 42 0.04 -7.19 -8.30
CA MET A 42 0.48 -6.15 -7.36
C MET A 42 -0.59 -5.90 -6.30
N TYR A 43 -0.17 -5.74 -5.05
CA TYR A 43 -1.05 -5.46 -3.92
C TYR A 43 -0.53 -4.27 -3.15
N SER A 44 -1.44 -3.38 -2.73
CA SER A 44 -1.12 -2.26 -1.87
C SER A 44 -2.35 -1.69 -1.19
N PHE A 45 -2.12 -0.80 -0.22
CA PHE A 45 -3.15 0.05 0.35
C PHE A 45 -3.17 1.40 -0.37
N CYS A 46 -4.23 1.69 -1.11
CA CYS A 46 -4.39 2.94 -1.85
C CYS A 46 -5.87 3.31 -2.01
N ARG A 47 -6.17 4.34 -2.81
CA ARG A 47 -7.56 4.74 -3.11
C ARG A 47 -8.30 3.60 -3.82
N LEU A 48 -9.59 3.42 -3.54
CA LEU A 48 -10.40 2.36 -4.16
C LEU A 48 -10.92 2.73 -5.56
N SER A 49 -10.98 4.02 -5.89
CA SER A 49 -11.46 4.54 -7.18
C SER A 49 -10.73 5.82 -7.57
N VAL A 50 -10.64 6.08 -8.87
CA VAL A 50 -10.19 7.38 -9.40
C VAL A 50 -11.14 8.50 -8.99
N SER A 51 -12.43 8.21 -8.86
CA SER A 51 -13.47 9.19 -8.54
C SER A 51 -13.38 9.72 -7.12
N ASN A 52 -12.72 8.99 -6.21
CA ASN A 52 -12.59 9.38 -4.81
C ASN A 52 -11.19 9.13 -4.24
N PRO A 53 -10.37 10.19 -4.11
CA PRO A 53 -9.02 10.06 -3.57
C PRO A 53 -8.95 9.87 -2.04
N LEU A 54 -10.06 10.06 -1.33
CA LEU A 54 -10.11 10.06 0.14
C LEU A 54 -10.55 8.71 0.73
N VAL A 55 -11.12 7.83 -0.09
CA VAL A 55 -11.51 6.49 0.32
C VAL A 55 -10.50 5.48 -0.19
N GLY A 56 -9.86 4.78 0.75
CA GLY A 56 -8.85 3.78 0.43
C GLY A 56 -8.96 2.49 1.22
N GLY A 57 -8.24 1.47 0.76
CA GLY A 57 -8.19 0.15 1.35
C GLY A 57 -7.19 -0.72 0.60
N ILE A 58 -7.26 -2.03 0.82
CA ILE A 58 -6.45 -3.00 0.06
C ILE A 58 -6.96 -3.08 -1.39
N VAL A 59 -6.04 -3.02 -2.36
CA VAL A 59 -6.32 -3.09 -3.79
C VAL A 59 -5.33 -4.05 -4.46
N ARG A 60 -5.83 -4.84 -5.42
CA ARG A 60 -4.98 -5.50 -6.41
C ARG A 60 -4.78 -4.54 -7.58
N GLU A 61 -3.58 -3.98 -7.66
CA GLU A 61 -3.21 -2.98 -8.64
C GLU A 61 -2.78 -3.60 -9.97
N SER A 62 -2.91 -2.81 -11.02
CA SER A 62 -2.34 -3.07 -12.33
C SER A 62 -1.47 -1.89 -12.78
N VAL A 63 -0.78 -2.05 -13.89
CA VAL A 63 -0.08 -0.94 -14.57
C VAL A 63 -1.05 0.21 -14.88
N PHE A 64 -2.31 -0.10 -15.19
CA PHE A 64 -3.33 0.90 -15.52
C PHE A 64 -3.74 1.72 -14.30
N THR A 65 -3.91 1.10 -13.13
CA THR A 65 -4.32 1.82 -11.91
C THR A 65 -3.20 2.72 -11.39
N LEU A 66 -1.94 2.29 -11.49
CA LEU A 66 -0.78 3.11 -11.10
C LEU A 66 -0.62 4.37 -11.96
N THR A 67 -0.93 4.25 -13.26
CA THR A 67 -0.93 5.37 -14.22
C THR A 67 -2.21 6.20 -14.17
N ILE A 68 -3.21 5.79 -13.38
CA ILE A 68 -4.58 6.33 -13.40
C ILE A 68 -5.15 6.46 -14.83
N GLY A 69 -4.75 5.56 -15.73
CA GLY A 69 -5.15 5.57 -17.13
C GLY A 69 -4.59 6.73 -17.96
N LEU A 70 -3.69 7.54 -17.39
CA LEU A 70 -3.03 8.64 -18.09
C LEU A 70 -1.73 8.16 -18.74
N LYS A 71 -1.40 8.72 -19.91
CA LYS A 71 -0.08 8.58 -20.56
C LYS A 71 0.97 9.49 -19.91
N GLU A 72 0.96 9.59 -18.58
CA GLU A 72 1.94 10.37 -17.84
C GLU A 72 3.13 9.51 -17.43
N ASN A 73 4.31 10.12 -17.37
CA ASN A 73 5.50 9.45 -16.86
C ASN A 73 5.29 9.08 -15.39
N VAL A 74 5.34 7.78 -15.09
CA VAL A 74 5.29 7.24 -13.73
C VAL A 74 6.66 6.66 -13.38
N PRO A 75 7.55 7.45 -12.76
CA PRO A 75 8.81 6.93 -12.26
C PRO A 75 8.59 5.85 -11.20
N ILE A 76 9.27 4.71 -11.38
CA ILE A 76 9.25 3.59 -10.45
C ILE A 76 10.67 3.11 -10.14
N ASN A 77 10.83 2.53 -8.96
CA ASN A 77 11.90 1.61 -8.63
C ASN A 77 11.30 0.25 -8.32
N ILE A 78 11.90 -0.82 -8.84
CA ILE A 78 11.52 -2.20 -8.53
C ILE A 78 12.69 -2.88 -7.84
N TYR A 79 12.42 -3.48 -6.68
CA TYR A 79 13.37 -4.25 -5.90
C TYR A 79 12.99 -5.72 -5.97
N ARG A 80 13.90 -6.56 -6.46
CA ARG A 80 13.70 -8.01 -6.58
C ARG A 80 14.36 -8.70 -5.40
N ILE A 81 13.55 -9.12 -4.43
CA ILE A 81 14.01 -9.72 -3.18
C ILE A 81 14.01 -11.25 -3.35
N PRO A 82 15.17 -11.92 -3.31
CA PRO A 82 15.25 -13.38 -3.34
C PRO A 82 14.69 -13.95 -2.03
N VAL A 83 13.85 -14.99 -2.14
CA VAL A 83 13.22 -15.66 -1.00
C VAL A 83 13.22 -17.18 -1.21
N THR A 84 13.17 -17.93 -0.10
CA THR A 84 12.90 -19.37 -0.15
C THR A 84 11.44 -19.61 -0.54
N GLU A 85 11.11 -20.84 -0.96
CA GLU A 85 9.72 -21.23 -1.23
C GLU A 85 8.82 -20.97 -0.02
N GLU A 86 9.25 -21.41 1.17
CA GLU A 86 8.54 -21.20 2.43
C GLU A 86 8.25 -19.72 2.69
N LYS A 87 9.26 -18.84 2.54
CA LYS A 87 9.07 -17.40 2.74
C LYS A 87 8.14 -16.79 1.71
N TYR A 88 8.22 -17.23 0.46
CA TYR A 88 7.30 -16.81 -0.59
C TYR A 88 5.85 -17.20 -0.25
N GLU A 89 5.63 -18.43 0.23
CA GLU A 89 4.31 -18.90 0.66
C GLU A 89 3.76 -18.09 1.84
N LEU A 90 4.59 -17.78 2.84
CA LEU A 90 4.20 -16.93 3.97
C LEU A 90 3.79 -15.51 3.54
N ILE A 91 4.57 -14.87 2.66
CA ILE A 91 4.23 -13.55 2.10
C ILE A 91 2.92 -13.64 1.33
N SER A 92 2.81 -14.62 0.44
CA SER A 92 1.63 -14.82 -0.40
C SER A 92 0.38 -15.06 0.45
N LYS A 93 0.49 -15.89 1.49
CA LYS A 93 -0.59 -16.17 2.44
C LYS A 93 -1.06 -14.90 3.13
N PHE A 94 -0.14 -14.12 3.71
CA PHE A 94 -0.49 -12.86 4.37
C PHE A 94 -1.20 -11.89 3.42
N ILE A 95 -0.68 -11.70 2.20
CA ILE A 95 -1.29 -10.81 1.21
C ILE A 95 -2.72 -11.27 0.89
N TYR A 96 -2.92 -12.57 0.67
CA TYR A 96 -4.24 -13.11 0.32
C TYR A 96 -5.22 -13.13 1.49
N GLU A 97 -4.75 -13.33 2.72
CA GLU A 97 -5.58 -13.20 3.91
C GLU A 97 -6.10 -11.78 4.07
N VAL A 98 -5.25 -10.76 3.87
CA VAL A 98 -5.66 -9.35 3.93
C VAL A 98 -6.57 -8.98 2.75
N TYR A 99 -6.25 -9.46 1.54
CA TYR A 99 -7.00 -9.11 0.32
C TYR A 99 -8.37 -9.79 0.23
N ASN A 100 -8.50 -11.03 0.72
CA ASN A 100 -9.75 -11.80 0.67
C ASN A 100 -10.51 -11.80 2.00
N ASP A 101 -10.12 -10.96 2.96
CA ASP A 101 -10.81 -10.85 4.25
C ASP A 101 -12.28 -10.46 4.04
N THR A 102 -13.18 -11.10 4.77
CA THR A 102 -14.63 -10.80 4.72
C THR A 102 -14.97 -9.46 5.38
N GLU A 103 -14.12 -8.98 6.30
CA GLU A 103 -14.22 -7.64 6.85
C GLU A 103 -13.36 -6.64 6.06
N VAL A 104 -13.89 -5.43 5.90
CA VAL A 104 -13.21 -4.38 5.14
C VAL A 104 -11.93 -3.90 5.85
N TYR A 105 -10.82 -3.94 5.11
CA TYR A 105 -9.58 -3.22 5.43
C TYR A 105 -9.64 -1.78 4.90
N TYR A 106 -9.34 -0.81 5.76
CA TYR A 106 -9.34 0.61 5.40
C TYR A 106 -7.93 1.19 5.31
N TYR A 107 -7.76 2.23 4.50
CA TYR A 107 -6.53 3.02 4.51
C TYR A 107 -6.38 3.79 5.83
N ASN A 108 -5.22 3.67 6.48
CA ASN A 108 -4.97 4.32 7.76
C ASN A 108 -4.44 5.76 7.59
N PHE A 109 -5.34 6.71 7.34
CA PHE A 109 -4.94 8.12 7.20
C PHE A 109 -4.33 8.72 8.49
N LEU A 110 -4.69 8.19 9.67
CA LEU A 110 -4.09 8.63 10.94
C LEU A 110 -2.63 8.18 11.04
N GLN A 111 -2.30 6.97 10.60
CA GLN A 111 -0.91 6.51 10.50
C GLN A 111 -0.13 7.25 9.42
N ALA A 112 -0.76 7.59 8.29
CA ALA A 112 -0.12 8.42 7.27
C ALA A 112 0.31 9.79 7.82
N ILE A 113 -0.50 10.40 8.70
CA ILE A 113 -0.11 11.62 9.45
C ILE A 113 0.94 11.29 10.51
N GLY A 114 0.81 10.15 11.19
CA GLY A 114 1.73 9.65 12.21
C GLY A 114 3.18 9.48 11.74
N LEU A 115 3.39 9.17 10.45
CA LEU A 115 4.72 9.09 9.83
C LEU A 115 5.54 10.37 10.04
N ILE A 116 4.91 11.54 9.98
CA ILE A 116 5.61 12.84 10.08
C ILE A 116 6.30 12.99 11.45
N ASN A 117 5.66 12.49 12.50
CA ASN A 117 6.12 12.65 13.88
C ASN A 117 6.61 11.33 14.49
N ASN A 118 6.82 10.31 13.66
CA ASN A 118 7.22 8.97 14.09
C ASN A 118 6.30 8.38 15.18
N LYS A 119 4.99 8.64 15.09
CA LYS A 119 3.98 8.17 16.05
C LYS A 119 3.20 7.00 15.47
N ARG A 120 3.11 5.92 16.25
CA ARG A 120 2.31 4.76 15.92
C ARG A 120 0.83 5.01 16.17
N HIS A 121 0.03 4.84 15.13
CA HIS A 121 -1.43 4.85 15.13
C HIS A 121 -1.95 3.52 14.58
N ALA A 122 -1.69 2.43 15.32
CA ALA A 122 -2.16 1.10 14.93
C ALA A 122 -3.68 0.99 15.13
N ILE A 123 -4.41 0.85 14.03
CA ILE A 123 -5.86 0.69 14.02
C ILE A 123 -6.19 -0.66 13.39
N TYR A 124 -7.09 -1.40 14.03
CA TYR A 124 -7.49 -2.74 13.60
C TYR A 124 -7.95 -2.77 12.13
N LYS A 125 -7.40 -3.71 11.36
CA LYS A 125 -7.64 -3.89 9.91
C LYS A 125 -7.47 -2.61 9.11
N THR A 126 -6.35 -1.94 9.33
CA THR A 126 -5.95 -0.78 8.52
C THR A 126 -4.45 -0.81 8.28
N TYR A 127 -4.02 -0.29 7.15
CA TYR A 127 -2.62 -0.11 6.81
C TYR A 127 -2.45 1.14 5.94
N ILE A 128 -1.21 1.64 5.88
CA ILE A 128 -0.74 2.47 4.75
C ILE A 128 0.08 1.62 3.78
N CYS A 129 0.37 2.14 2.57
CA CYS A 129 1.06 1.38 1.52
C CYS A 129 2.44 0.85 1.97
N THR A 130 3.29 1.67 2.58
CA THR A 130 4.63 1.27 3.03
C THR A 130 4.57 0.27 4.19
N GLU A 131 3.69 0.52 5.16
CA GLU A 131 3.47 -0.36 6.31
C GLU A 131 3.04 -1.75 5.85
N PHE A 132 2.08 -1.86 4.92
CA PHE A 132 1.63 -3.14 4.39
C PHE A 132 2.75 -3.93 3.69
N VAL A 133 3.54 -3.26 2.84
CA VAL A 133 4.66 -3.90 2.14
C VAL A 133 5.70 -4.43 3.14
N MET A 134 6.07 -3.62 4.12
CA MET A 134 7.06 -4.00 5.13
C MET A 134 6.51 -5.09 6.06
N GLU A 135 5.22 -5.04 6.39
CA GLU A 135 4.55 -6.07 7.17
C GLU A 135 4.53 -7.41 6.44
N ALA A 136 4.23 -7.43 5.13
CA ALA A 136 4.23 -8.66 4.33
C ALA A 136 5.59 -9.36 4.37
N LEU A 137 6.70 -8.62 4.26
CA LEU A 137 8.05 -9.15 4.38
C LEU A 137 8.34 -9.63 5.81
N ARG A 138 7.91 -8.87 6.82
CA ARG A 138 8.11 -9.18 8.24
C ARG A 138 7.41 -10.48 8.65
N GLN A 139 6.22 -10.75 8.11
CA GLN A 139 5.47 -11.99 8.36
C GLN A 139 6.22 -13.25 7.89
N ALA A 140 7.11 -13.14 6.90
CA ALA A 140 8.00 -14.22 6.46
C ALA A 140 9.38 -14.21 7.15
N GLY A 141 9.53 -13.45 8.24
CA GLY A 141 10.79 -13.33 8.98
C GLY A 141 11.89 -12.63 8.18
N ILE A 142 11.56 -11.82 7.18
CA ILE A 142 12.52 -11.03 6.42
C ILE A 142 12.74 -9.71 7.14
N SER A 143 13.84 -9.61 7.89
CA SER A 143 14.26 -8.39 8.56
C SER A 143 15.31 -7.66 7.73
N LEU A 144 14.91 -6.54 7.11
CA LEU A 144 15.80 -5.71 6.28
C LEU A 144 16.27 -4.44 7.02
N THR A 145 15.67 -4.15 8.18
CA THR A 145 15.92 -2.93 8.96
C THR A 145 15.49 -3.17 10.41
N THR A 146 16.00 -2.34 11.33
CA THR A 146 15.52 -2.27 12.71
C THR A 146 14.32 -1.35 12.89
N LEU A 147 13.92 -0.62 11.84
CA LEU A 147 12.73 0.24 11.88
C LEU A 147 11.45 -0.59 11.85
N GLU A 148 10.47 -0.16 12.62
CA GLU A 148 9.14 -0.74 12.60
C GLU A 148 8.36 -0.29 11.34
N PRO A 149 7.47 -1.13 10.77
CA PRO A 149 6.72 -0.81 9.55
C PRO A 149 6.01 0.55 9.55
N TYR A 150 5.50 1.00 10.70
CA TYR A 150 4.78 2.27 10.82
C TYR A 150 5.69 3.51 10.69
N GLN A 151 7.01 3.34 10.73
CA GLN A 151 8.01 4.40 10.67
C GLN A 151 8.53 4.63 9.24
N ILE A 152 8.23 3.71 8.32
CA ILE A 152 8.94 3.60 7.05
C ILE A 152 8.26 4.45 5.96
N THR A 153 9.02 5.37 5.36
CA THR A 153 8.60 6.14 4.18
C THR A 153 8.97 5.43 2.86
N PRO A 154 8.45 5.89 1.70
CA PRO A 154 8.89 5.39 0.41
C PRO A 154 10.40 5.56 0.15
N THR A 155 11.01 6.67 0.59
CA THR A 155 12.47 6.86 0.49
C THR A 155 13.23 5.94 1.41
N ASP A 156 12.72 5.64 2.62
CA ASP A 156 13.33 4.63 3.48
C ASP A 156 13.38 3.26 2.80
N ILE A 157 12.31 2.83 2.12
CA ILE A 157 12.32 1.58 1.34
C ILE A 157 13.42 1.62 0.27
N CYS A 158 13.58 2.76 -0.42
CA CYS A 158 14.64 2.89 -1.43
C CYS A 158 16.05 2.70 -0.85
N ARG A 159 16.28 3.16 0.39
CA ARG A 159 17.54 2.96 1.10
C ARG A 159 17.69 1.53 1.62
N ILE A 160 16.66 0.99 2.26
CA ILE A 160 16.65 -0.34 2.90
C ILE A 160 16.84 -1.46 1.88
N MET A 161 16.23 -1.32 0.70
CA MET A 161 16.20 -2.36 -0.34
C MET A 161 17.13 -2.04 -1.52
N GLY A 162 17.97 -1.01 -1.43
CA GLY A 162 18.77 -0.50 -2.55
C GLY A 162 19.63 -1.58 -3.23
N GLN A 163 20.16 -2.54 -2.47
CA GLN A 163 20.95 -3.68 -2.96
C GLN A 163 20.15 -4.66 -3.83
N PHE A 164 18.81 -4.64 -3.74
CA PHE A 164 17.91 -5.50 -4.50
C PHE A 164 17.32 -4.82 -5.74
N ILE A 165 17.74 -3.58 -6.06
CA ILE A 165 17.17 -2.85 -7.19
C ILE A 165 17.41 -3.61 -8.50
N CYS A 166 16.35 -3.86 -9.24
CA CYS A 166 16.41 -4.54 -10.55
C CYS A 166 15.93 -3.64 -11.69
N TYR A 167 15.21 -2.56 -11.38
CA TYR A 167 14.76 -1.58 -12.36
C TYR A 167 14.57 -0.20 -11.71
N SER A 168 15.01 0.85 -12.40
CA SER A 168 14.71 2.25 -12.07
C SER A 168 14.46 3.01 -13.36
N GLY A 169 13.28 3.62 -13.49
CA GLY A 169 12.88 4.27 -14.73
C GLY A 169 11.38 4.55 -14.78
N ASN A 170 10.86 4.81 -15.98
CA ASN A 170 9.42 4.97 -16.18
C ASN A 170 8.74 3.60 -16.22
N LEU A 171 7.57 3.45 -15.58
CA LEU A 171 6.72 2.25 -15.65
C LEU A 171 6.45 1.80 -17.10
N ASP A 172 6.25 2.73 -18.04
CA ASP A 172 6.01 2.43 -19.46
C ASP A 172 7.21 1.79 -20.17
N ASN A 173 8.40 1.86 -19.59
CA ASN A 173 9.61 1.26 -20.15
C ASN A 173 9.98 -0.05 -19.42
N TYR A 174 9.20 -0.49 -18.43
CA TYR A 174 9.47 -1.75 -17.76
C TYR A 174 9.18 -2.93 -18.70
N PRO A 175 10.18 -3.79 -19.03
CA PRO A 175 10.08 -4.74 -20.13
C PRO A 175 9.15 -5.92 -19.87
N PHE A 176 8.91 -6.26 -18.60
CA PHE A 176 8.10 -7.44 -18.24
C PHE A 176 6.64 -7.09 -17.90
N ARG A 177 6.24 -5.82 -17.98
CA ARG A 177 4.93 -5.38 -17.50
C ARG A 177 3.79 -6.11 -18.22
N ALA A 178 2.91 -6.75 -17.46
CA ALA A 178 1.67 -7.29 -17.99
C ALA A 178 0.70 -6.15 -18.31
N GLN A 179 0.17 -6.15 -19.53
CA GLN A 179 -0.87 -5.20 -19.97
C GLN A 179 -2.25 -5.85 -19.94
N ILE A 180 -2.55 -6.57 -18.85
CA ILE A 180 -3.83 -7.27 -18.71
C ILE A 180 -4.76 -6.38 -17.89
N LYS A 181 -5.83 -5.91 -18.53
CA LYS A 181 -6.91 -5.21 -17.84
C LYS A 181 -7.79 -6.24 -17.13
N THR A 182 -8.11 -5.96 -15.88
CA THR A 182 -8.91 -6.80 -14.99
C THR A 182 -10.25 -6.13 -14.68
N LYS A 183 -11.21 -6.89 -14.16
CA LYS A 183 -12.48 -6.33 -13.65
C LYS A 183 -12.25 -5.32 -12.53
N ASN A 184 -11.21 -5.50 -11.72
CA ASN A 184 -10.85 -4.54 -10.68
C ASN A 184 -10.44 -3.19 -11.28
N ASP A 185 -9.76 -3.19 -12.42
CA ASP A 185 -9.41 -1.94 -13.11
C ASP A 185 -10.66 -1.22 -13.59
N GLU A 186 -11.64 -1.95 -14.14
CA GLU A 186 -12.92 -1.36 -14.58
C GLU A 186 -13.68 -0.72 -13.41
N LEU A 187 -13.73 -1.40 -12.26
CA LEU A 187 -14.32 -0.85 -11.04
C LEU A 187 -13.56 0.38 -10.53
N PHE A 188 -12.23 0.35 -10.58
CA PHE A 188 -11.38 1.47 -10.17
C PHE A 188 -11.62 2.73 -11.01
N PHE A 189 -11.87 2.58 -12.32
CA PHE A 189 -12.19 3.67 -13.24
C PHE A 189 -13.68 4.01 -13.33
N CYS A 190 -14.54 3.28 -12.63
CA CYS A 190 -15.97 3.54 -12.61
C CYS A 190 -16.26 4.93 -12.01
N LYS A 191 -17.06 5.72 -12.75
CA LYS A 191 -17.52 7.03 -12.29
C LYS A 191 -18.80 6.90 -11.48
N THR A 192 -18.78 7.53 -10.33
CA THR A 192 -19.88 7.55 -9.36
C THR A 192 -20.32 8.99 -9.11
N GLY A 193 -21.53 9.16 -8.59
CA GLY A 193 -22.10 10.50 -8.34
C GLY A 193 -21.40 11.21 -7.17
N PHE A 194 -21.29 12.53 -7.25
CA PHE A 194 -20.66 13.36 -6.22
C PHE A 194 -21.24 13.13 -4.81
N PHE A 195 -22.56 13.08 -4.67
CA PHE A 195 -23.23 12.83 -3.39
C PHE A 195 -22.92 11.45 -2.80
N TYR A 196 -22.86 10.43 -3.68
CA TYR A 196 -22.49 9.08 -3.29
C TYR A 196 -21.07 9.05 -2.73
N GLU A 197 -20.12 9.68 -3.43
CA GLU A 197 -18.73 9.76 -2.96
C GLU A 197 -18.56 10.59 -1.69
N GLY A 198 -19.35 11.64 -1.51
CA GLY A 198 -19.40 12.41 -0.27
C GLY A 198 -19.82 11.55 0.93
N LEU A 199 -20.93 10.82 0.82
CA LEU A 199 -21.40 9.91 1.87
C LEU A 199 -20.41 8.77 2.13
N HIS A 200 -19.83 8.21 1.07
CA HIS A 200 -18.86 7.13 1.16
C HIS A 200 -17.58 7.60 1.88
N THR A 201 -17.12 8.82 1.59
CA THR A 201 -16.01 9.47 2.30
C THR A 201 -16.32 9.61 3.79
N ILE A 202 -17.46 10.20 4.16
CA ILE A 202 -17.85 10.37 5.57
C ILE A 202 -17.88 9.02 6.29
N LYS A 203 -18.49 8.00 5.66
CA LYS A 203 -18.55 6.64 6.21
C LYS A 203 -17.16 6.06 6.42
N HIS A 204 -16.25 6.21 5.44
CA HIS A 204 -14.88 5.74 5.52
C HIS A 204 -14.13 6.35 6.73
N PHE A 205 -14.15 7.68 6.84
CA PHE A 205 -13.53 8.39 7.97
C PHE A 205 -14.13 7.96 9.31
N TRP A 206 -15.46 7.87 9.38
CA TRP A 206 -16.16 7.44 10.58
C TRP A 206 -15.75 6.03 11.02
N MET A 207 -15.63 5.08 10.08
CA MET A 207 -15.21 3.71 10.38
C MET A 207 -13.78 3.65 10.95
N VAL A 208 -12.82 4.38 10.36
CA VAL A 208 -11.44 4.43 10.86
C VAL A 208 -11.39 5.06 12.26
N VAL A 209 -12.07 6.19 12.47
CA VAL A 209 -12.12 6.88 13.78
C VAL A 209 -12.83 6.03 14.83
N SER A 210 -13.91 5.34 14.47
CA SER A 210 -14.65 4.43 15.35
C SER A 210 -13.75 3.27 15.80
N ARG A 211 -13.01 2.65 14.87
CA ARG A 211 -12.05 1.58 15.18
C ARG A 211 -10.92 2.07 16.10
N ASP A 212 -10.38 3.26 15.88
CA ASP A 212 -9.35 3.87 16.75
C ASP A 212 -9.87 4.14 18.17
N ARG A 213 -11.10 4.65 18.31
CA ARG A 213 -11.72 4.88 19.63
C ARG A 213 -11.95 3.57 20.37
N ASN A 214 -12.40 2.53 19.67
CA ASN A 214 -12.66 1.22 20.27
C ASN A 214 -11.37 0.53 20.71
N SER A 215 -10.29 0.59 19.93
CA SER A 215 -9.00 0.00 20.33
C SER A 215 -8.46 0.64 21.62
N LYS A 216 -8.56 1.98 21.73
CA LYS A 216 -8.14 2.73 22.93
C LYS A 216 -9.00 2.41 24.15
N ARG A 217 -10.32 2.23 23.99
CA ARG A 217 -11.21 1.83 25.09
C ARG A 217 -10.85 0.46 25.65
N VAL A 218 -10.60 -0.53 24.79
CA VAL A 218 -10.17 -1.88 25.20
C VAL A 218 -8.80 -1.85 25.92
N SER A 219 -7.87 -1.00 25.48
CA SER A 219 -6.58 -0.86 26.18
C SER A 219 -6.71 -0.23 27.57
N LYS A 220 -7.64 0.72 27.75
CA LYS A 220 -7.88 1.39 29.04
C LYS A 220 -8.57 0.46 30.03
N SER A 221 -9.56 -0.33 29.59
CA SER A 221 -10.26 -1.28 30.47
C SER A 221 -9.38 -2.44 30.94
N LYS A 222 -8.38 -2.86 30.14
CA LYS A 222 -7.37 -3.83 30.58
C LYS A 222 -6.41 -3.26 31.64
N ARG A 223 -6.09 -1.96 31.58
CA ARG A 223 -5.20 -1.29 32.56
C ARG A 223 -5.88 -0.95 33.88
N SER A 224 -7.22 -0.82 33.91
CA SER A 224 -7.97 -0.55 35.14
C SER A 224 -8.40 -1.81 35.91
N ARG A 225 -8.00 -3.00 35.43
CA ARG A 225 -8.25 -4.32 36.06
C ARG A 225 -6.98 -4.96 36.63
N ILE A 226 -5.88 -4.20 36.65
CA ILE A 226 -4.59 -4.51 37.28
C ILE A 226 -4.41 -3.48 38.39
#